data_AF-A0A9P5PHY3-F1
#
_entry.id   AF-A0A9P5PHY3-F1
#
_cell.length_a   1.000
_cell.length_b   1.000
_cell.length_c   1.000
_cell.angle_alpha   90.00
_cell.angle_beta   90.00
_cell.angle_gamma   90.00
#
_symmetry.space_group_name_H-M   'P 1'
#
loop_
_entity.id
_entity.type
_entity.pdbx_description
1 polymer ?
#
loop_
_entity_poly.entity_id
_entity_poly.type
_entity_poly.pdbx_seq_one_letter_code
_entity_poly.pdbx_strand_id
1 'polypeptide(L)'
;GIFYGQNSTFNTSLRIPGPSLSLNHAHTYALWIAIRACPANRSLIIYSPLEFAINALTHNAPQNAKLDWLCANGDLLQSITVHIREQIALVHLMLT
;
A
#
# COMPACT_ATOMS: atom_id res chain seq x y z
N GLY A 1 3.79 9.47 6.78
CA GLY A 1 2.70 10.34 6.31
C GLY A 1 2.50 10.15 4.83
N ILE A 2 1.42 10.68 4.27
CA ILE A 2 1.11 10.65 2.84
C ILE A 2 1.03 12.10 2.37
N PHE A 3 1.70 12.39 1.26
CA PHE A 3 1.78 13.72 0.68
C PHE A 3 1.42 13.67 -0.80
N TYR A 4 0.37 14.40 -1.16
CA TYR A 4 -0.13 14.55 -2.54
C TYR A 4 0.31 15.87 -3.18
N GLY A 5 0.69 16.86 -2.38
CA GLY A 5 1.08 18.20 -2.84
C GLY A 5 0.72 19.29 -1.84
N GLN A 6 1.24 20.50 -2.05
CA GLN A 6 0.97 21.62 -1.15
C GLN A 6 -0.55 21.90 -1.04
N ASN A 7 -1.05 22.07 0.18
CA ASN A 7 -2.47 22.35 0.49
C ASN A 7 -3.48 21.27 0.05
N SER A 8 -3.03 20.07 -0.35
CA SER A 8 -3.95 18.98 -0.69
C SER A 8 -4.68 18.47 0.56
N THR A 9 -6.00 18.34 0.47
CA THR A 9 -6.83 17.74 1.55
C THR A 9 -6.59 16.24 1.70
N PHE A 10 -5.91 15.61 0.74
CA PHE A 10 -5.49 14.21 0.80
C PHE A 10 -4.16 14.01 1.57
N ASN A 11 -3.44 15.10 1.89
CA ASN A 11 -2.28 15.00 2.77
C ASN A 11 -2.74 14.51 4.14
N THR A 12 -2.06 13.49 4.67
CA THR A 12 -2.43 12.93 5.96
C THR A 12 -1.23 12.39 6.73
N SER A 13 -1.32 12.47 8.04
CA SER A 13 -0.39 11.84 8.97
C SER A 13 -1.21 11.06 9.98
N LEU A 14 -0.97 9.75 10.06
CA LEU A 14 -1.72 8.84 10.90
C LEU A 14 -0.74 8.08 11.79
N ARG A 15 -1.18 7.81 13.02
CA ARG A 15 -0.50 6.85 13.88
C ARG A 15 -0.70 5.45 13.31
N ILE A 16 0.40 4.69 13.23
CA ILE A 16 0.36 3.30 12.77
C ILE A 16 -0.27 2.46 13.89
N PRO A 17 -1.34 1.70 13.62
CA PRO A 17 -1.96 0.84 14.61
C PRO A 17 -1.08 -0.37 14.91
N GLY A 18 -1.27 -0.96 16.09
CA GLY A 18 -0.66 -2.24 16.45
C GLY A 18 0.63 -2.14 17.27
N PRO A 19 1.12 -3.29 17.78
CA PRO A 19 2.23 -3.37 18.73
C PRO A 19 3.61 -3.34 18.07
N SER A 20 3.71 -3.68 16.78
CA SER A 20 4.98 -3.87 16.08
C SER A 20 5.26 -2.72 15.11
N LEU A 21 6.04 -1.75 15.57
CA LEU A 21 6.45 -0.59 14.77
C LEU A 21 7.76 -0.92 14.04
N SER A 22 7.66 -1.38 12.80
CA SER A 22 8.80 -1.45 11.87
C SER A 22 8.65 -0.42 10.75
N LEU A 23 9.77 -0.04 10.13
CA LEU A 23 9.74 0.85 8.97
C LEU A 23 8.88 0.25 7.85
N ASN A 24 9.07 -1.04 7.53
CA ASN A 24 8.29 -1.74 6.51
C ASN A 24 6.78 -1.77 6.83
N HIS A 25 6.41 -1.91 8.10
CA HIS A 25 5.01 -1.85 8.52
C HIS A 25 4.43 -0.44 8.33
N ALA A 26 5.15 0.59 8.77
CA ALA A 26 4.76 2.00 8.60
C ALA A 26 4.49 2.34 7.12
N HIS A 27 5.41 1.90 6.29
CA HIS A 27 5.45 2.05 4.85
C HIS A 27 4.30 1.31 4.14
N THR A 28 4.08 0.03 4.48
CA THR A 28 2.96 -0.76 3.95
C THR A 28 1.62 -0.20 4.40
N TYR A 29 1.52 0.30 5.64
CA TYR A 29 0.31 0.95 6.14
C TYR A 29 0.02 2.26 5.42
N ALA A 30 1.03 3.10 5.18
CA ALA A 30 0.86 4.31 4.38
C ALA A 30 0.39 4.00 2.94
N LEU A 31 0.93 2.94 2.33
CA LEU A 31 0.49 2.46 1.02
C LEU A 31 -0.98 2.04 1.03
N TRP A 32 -1.40 1.27 2.04
CA TRP A 32 -2.79 0.88 2.21
C TRP A 32 -3.75 2.08 2.30
N ILE A 33 -3.41 3.06 3.14
CA ILE A 33 -4.23 4.26 3.31
C ILE A 33 -4.31 5.07 2.00
N ALA A 34 -3.22 5.20 1.24
CA ALA A 34 -3.21 5.91 -0.03
C ALA A 34 -4.09 5.23 -1.08
N ILE A 35 -4.00 3.89 -1.20
CA ILE A 35 -4.81 3.11 -2.16
C ILE A 35 -6.28 3.17 -1.77
N ARG A 36 -6.62 2.95 -0.49
CA ARG A 36 -8.01 2.98 -0.01
C ARG A 36 -8.67 4.35 -0.17
N ALA A 37 -7.90 5.43 -0.06
CA ALA A 37 -8.43 6.80 -0.22
C ALA A 37 -8.62 7.20 -1.69
N CYS A 38 -8.01 6.47 -2.64
CA CYS A 38 -8.07 6.82 -4.05
C CYS A 38 -9.36 6.31 -4.71
N PRO A 39 -10.15 7.17 -5.39
CA PRO A 39 -11.32 6.72 -6.13
C PRO A 39 -10.99 5.65 -7.18
N ALA A 40 -11.84 4.62 -7.29
CA ALA A 40 -11.63 3.46 -8.17
C ALA A 40 -11.35 3.79 -9.65
N ASN A 41 -11.86 4.92 -10.12
CA ASN A 41 -11.79 5.39 -11.50
C ASN A 41 -10.65 6.40 -11.76
N ARG A 42 -9.75 6.63 -10.80
CA ARG A 42 -8.61 7.54 -10.96
C ARG A 42 -7.30 6.81 -10.86
N SER A 43 -6.38 7.12 -11.77
CA SER A 43 -5.03 6.57 -11.72
C SER A 43 -4.29 7.13 -10.51
N LEU A 44 -3.51 6.27 -9.87
CA LEU A 44 -2.72 6.60 -8.68
C LEU A 44 -1.25 6.27 -8.95
N ILE A 45 -0.37 7.26 -8.78
CA ILE A 45 1.08 7.07 -8.86
C ILE A 45 1.65 7.31 -7.46
N ILE A 46 2.35 6.32 -6.91
CA ILE A 46 2.90 6.35 -5.56
C ILE A 46 4.42 6.29 -5.64
N TYR A 47 5.08 7.34 -5.14
CA TYR A 47 6.53 7.43 -5.03
C TYR A 47 6.94 7.08 -3.61
N SER A 48 7.73 6.02 -3.43
CA SER A 48 8.10 5.59 -2.08
C SER A 48 9.25 4.56 -2.07
N PRO A 49 10.11 4.55 -1.03
CA PRO A 49 11.17 3.55 -0.85
C PRO A 49 10.60 2.21 -0.33
N LEU A 50 9.55 1.68 -0.97
CA LEU A 50 8.74 0.53 -0.55
C LEU A 50 9.21 -0.80 -1.16
N GLU A 51 10.50 -1.06 -1.21
CA GLU A 51 11.02 -2.26 -1.90
C GLU A 51 10.39 -3.56 -1.37
N PHE A 52 10.26 -3.69 -0.05
CA PHE A 52 9.59 -4.82 0.59
C PHE A 52 8.15 -5.01 0.08
N ALA A 53 7.32 -3.95 0.17
CA ALA A 53 5.89 -4.04 -0.14
C ALA A 53 5.67 -4.23 -1.64
N ILE A 54 6.47 -3.57 -2.49
CA ILE A 54 6.41 -3.72 -3.94
C ILE A 54 6.72 -5.18 -4.31
N ASN A 55 7.82 -5.75 -3.82
CA ASN A 55 8.15 -7.16 -4.08
C ASN A 55 7.08 -8.12 -3.55
N ALA A 56 6.49 -7.81 -2.39
CA ALA A 56 5.43 -8.62 -1.81
C ALA A 56 4.12 -8.59 -2.63
N LEU A 57 3.79 -7.44 -3.23
CA LEU A 57 2.58 -7.21 -4.04
C LEU A 57 2.74 -7.62 -5.52
N THR A 58 3.96 -7.72 -6.02
CA THR A 58 4.23 -8.10 -7.42
C THR A 58 4.77 -9.52 -7.51
N HIS A 59 6.05 -9.72 -7.21
CA HIS A 59 6.76 -10.98 -7.40
C HIS A 59 6.23 -12.10 -6.49
N ASN A 60 5.96 -11.78 -5.22
CA ASN A 60 5.57 -12.78 -4.21
C ASN A 60 4.06 -12.91 -4.03
N ALA A 61 3.25 -12.04 -4.66
CA ALA A 61 1.80 -12.02 -4.43
C ALA A 61 1.11 -13.37 -4.73
N PRO A 62 1.43 -14.11 -5.82
CA PRO A 62 0.82 -15.42 -6.05
C PRO A 62 1.18 -16.45 -4.96
N GLN A 63 2.42 -16.43 -4.47
CA GLN A 63 2.86 -17.35 -3.42
C GLN A 63 2.25 -16.97 -2.06
N ASN A 64 2.24 -15.69 -1.72
CA ASN A 64 1.59 -15.18 -0.52
C ASN A 64 0.10 -15.54 -0.51
N ALA A 65 -0.60 -15.37 -1.63
CA ALA A 65 -2.01 -15.73 -1.76
C ALA A 65 -2.27 -17.24 -1.60
N LYS A 66 -1.36 -18.11 -2.08
CA LYS A 66 -1.46 -19.57 -1.87
C LYS A 66 -1.28 -20.00 -0.41
N LEU A 67 -0.59 -19.18 0.38
CA LEU A 67 -0.33 -19.40 1.80
C LEU A 67 -1.25 -18.54 2.67
N ASP A 68 -2.42 -18.13 2.16
CA ASP A 68 -3.40 -17.31 2.87
C ASP A 68 -2.82 -16.05 3.51
N TRP A 69 -1.81 -15.46 2.86
CA TRP A 69 -1.07 -14.28 3.32
C TRP A 69 -0.44 -14.45 4.71
N LEU A 70 -0.03 -15.67 5.07
CA LEU A 70 0.72 -15.97 6.29
C LEU A 70 2.18 -15.50 6.18
N CYS A 71 2.37 -14.18 6.08
CA CYS A 71 3.67 -13.53 5.99
C CYS A 71 3.67 -12.17 6.72
N ALA A 72 4.84 -11.52 6.82
CA ALA A 72 4.96 -10.22 7.47
C ALA A 72 4.09 -9.16 6.76
N ASN A 73 3.25 -8.46 7.52
CA ASN A 73 2.26 -7.50 7.01
C ASN A 73 1.22 -8.11 6.05
N GLY A 74 1.00 -9.43 6.12
CA GLY A 74 0.14 -10.16 5.20
C GLY A 74 -1.30 -9.64 5.14
N ASP A 75 -1.84 -9.20 6.28
CA ASP A 75 -3.15 -8.55 6.40
C ASP A 75 -3.26 -7.27 5.54
N LEU A 76 -2.24 -6.41 5.60
CA LEU A 76 -2.17 -5.20 4.78
C LEU A 76 -1.95 -5.53 3.31
N LEU A 77 -1.06 -6.48 3.00
CA LEU A 77 -0.75 -6.89 1.63
C LEU A 77 -1.96 -7.53 0.94
N GLN A 78 -2.74 -8.33 1.67
CA GLN A 78 -4.00 -8.89 1.21
C GLN A 78 -5.01 -7.78 0.91
N SER A 79 -5.21 -6.86 1.85
CA SER A 79 -6.14 -5.74 1.72
C SER A 79 -5.82 -4.86 0.50
N ILE A 80 -4.53 -4.53 0.34
CA ILE A 80 -4.03 -3.79 -0.82
C ILE A 80 -4.30 -4.55 -2.11
N THR A 81 -3.99 -5.85 -2.15
CA THR A 81 -4.18 -6.68 -3.35
C THR A 81 -5.64 -6.75 -3.77
N VAL A 82 -6.56 -6.90 -2.81
CA VAL A 82 -8.00 -6.90 -3.08
C VAL A 82 -8.43 -5.55 -3.65
N HIS A 83 -8.03 -4.44 -3.03
CA HIS A 83 -8.42 -3.11 -3.51
C HIS A 83 -7.82 -2.76 -4.88
N ILE A 84 -6.58 -3.17 -5.17
CA ILE A 84 -5.99 -2.97 -6.51
C ILE A 84 -6.80 -3.71 -7.58
N ARG A 85 -7.34 -4.90 -7.27
CA ARG A 85 -8.20 -5.66 -8.19
C ARG A 85 -9.56 -5.01 -8.42
N GLU A 86 -10.07 -4.28 -7.44
CA GLU A 86 -11.32 -3.52 -7.54
C GLU A 86 -11.12 -2.18 -8.29
N GLN A 87 -9.87 -1.76 -8.48
CA GLN A 87 -9.54 -0.53 -9.18
C GLN A 87 -9.79 -0.68 -10.69
N ILE A 88 -10.49 0.30 -11.27
CA ILE A 88 -10.73 0.39 -12.72
C ILE A 88 -9.54 1.08 -13.39
N ALA A 89 -8.96 2.07 -12.71
CA ALA A 89 -7.80 2.81 -13.18
C ALA A 89 -6.48 2.25 -12.64
N LEU A 90 -5.38 2.64 -13.30
CA LEU A 90 -4.05 2.09 -13.05
C LEU A 90 -3.46 2.57 -11.71
N VAL A 91 -2.87 1.64 -10.96
CA VAL A 91 -2.03 1.93 -9.80
C VAL A 91 -0.57 1.69 -10.16
N HIS A 92 0.26 2.73 -10.10
CA HIS A 92 1.68 2.67 -10.41
C HIS A 92 2.50 2.88 -9.13
N LEU A 93 3.33 1.89 -8.78
CA LEU A 93 4.26 1.97 -7.66
C LEU A 93 5.66 2.28 -8.17
N MET A 94 6.24 3.40 -7.74
CA MET A 94 7.56 3.91 -8.14
C MET A 94 8.52 3.87 -6.95
N LEU A 95 9.65 3.21 -7.12
CA LEU A 95 10.77 3.24 -6.18
C LEU A 95 11.53 4.57 -6.31
N THR A 96 11.88 5.18 -5.19
CA THR A 96 12.63 6.45 -5.08
C THR A 96 13.77 6.34 -4.09
#